data_AF-A0A7C8E1H4-F1
#
_entry.id   AF-A0A7C8E1H4-F1
#
_cell.length_a   1.000
_cell.length_b   1.000
_cell.length_c   1.000
_cell.angle_alpha   90.00
_cell.angle_beta   90.00
_cell.angle_gamma   90.00
#
_symmetry.space_group_name_H-M   'P 1'
#
loop_
_entity.id
_entity.type
_entity.pdbx_description
1 polymer ?
#
loop_
_entity_poly.entity_id
_entity_poly.type
_entity_poly.pdbx_seq_one_letter_code
_entity_poly.pdbx_strand_id
1 'polypeptide(L)'
;NRPLPTNRISVNMALILAIFLTIIGIVLLYIINPKVALLAAISIFLYVAVYTPLKLITPLSVFVGAIPGALPFMLGWVAATGEIGVEAIMLFLMQFFWQFPHFWSIGWMQNKDYEKAGFKMLPTGKKDRSTTSQILFYSIWAVLMSIVPAFNLTGDLFLSIYGLILVLMIGLGLIYYAVKLFIKSTDLNAKKLMLASISYLTLMQIVLLLDKFLR
;
A
#
# COMPACT_ATOMS: atom_id res chain seq x y z
N ASN A 1 -14.30 -17.62 -11.10
CA ASN A 1 -15.69 -17.20 -11.37
C ASN A 1 -15.79 -15.66 -11.47
N ARG A 2 -15.12 -15.02 -12.44
CA ARG A 2 -15.12 -13.54 -12.62
C ARG A 2 -16.15 -13.13 -13.69
N PRO A 3 -16.94 -12.05 -13.52
CA PRO A 3 -18.04 -11.69 -14.42
C PRO A 3 -17.68 -11.60 -15.90
N LEU A 4 -16.58 -10.90 -16.24
CA LEU A 4 -16.10 -10.72 -17.62
C LEU A 4 -15.67 -12.05 -18.28
N PRO A 5 -14.75 -12.87 -17.72
CA PRO A 5 -14.43 -14.19 -18.28
C PRO A 5 -15.62 -15.16 -18.37
N THR A 6 -16.65 -14.98 -17.53
CA THR A 6 -17.88 -15.79 -17.56
C THR A 6 -18.98 -15.21 -18.45
N ASN A 7 -18.72 -14.11 -19.17
CA ASN A 7 -19.70 -13.39 -20.02
C ASN A 7 -20.99 -12.97 -19.29
N ARG A 8 -20.96 -12.85 -17.96
CA ARG A 8 -22.12 -12.36 -17.17
C ARG A 8 -22.35 -10.86 -17.35
N ILE A 9 -21.33 -10.13 -17.79
CA ILE A 9 -21.39 -8.72 -18.18
C ILE A 9 -20.57 -8.56 -19.47
N SER A 10 -21.05 -7.72 -20.39
CA SER A 10 -20.28 -7.39 -21.60
C SER A 10 -19.15 -6.40 -21.28
N VAL A 11 -18.12 -6.36 -22.13
CA VAL A 11 -17.00 -5.42 -21.99
C VAL A 11 -17.50 -3.97 -22.03
N ASN A 12 -18.42 -3.66 -22.95
CA ASN A 12 -19.00 -2.32 -23.08
C ASN A 12 -19.79 -1.92 -21.83
N MET A 13 -20.59 -2.84 -21.27
CA MET A 13 -21.33 -2.57 -20.03
C MET A 13 -20.40 -2.32 -18.85
N ALA A 14 -19.32 -3.11 -18.72
CA ALA A 14 -18.31 -2.90 -17.69
C ALA A 14 -17.60 -1.55 -17.83
N LEU A 15 -17.28 -1.13 -19.07
CA LEU A 15 -16.65 0.15 -19.36
C LEU A 15 -17.58 1.33 -19.02
N ILE A 16 -18.84 1.27 -19.44
CA ILE A 16 -19.84 2.31 -19.13
C ILE A 16 -20.00 2.45 -17.62
N LEU A 17 -20.15 1.33 -16.91
CA LEU A 17 -20.27 1.33 -15.45
C LEU A 17 -19.02 1.92 -14.78
N ALA A 18 -17.82 1.57 -15.25
CA ALA A 18 -16.58 2.11 -14.72
C ALA A 18 -16.50 3.64 -14.90
N ILE A 19 -16.77 4.14 -16.11
CA ILE A 19 -16.76 5.58 -16.40
C ILE A 19 -17.80 6.32 -15.55
N PHE A 20 -19.01 5.79 -15.46
CA PHE A 20 -20.10 6.37 -14.68
C PHE A 20 -19.74 6.48 -13.19
N LEU A 21 -19.25 5.39 -12.59
CA LEU A 21 -18.82 5.39 -11.18
C LEU A 21 -17.61 6.29 -10.95
N THR A 22 -16.67 6.37 -11.90
CA THR A 22 -15.53 7.29 -11.82
C THR A 22 -15.99 8.75 -11.83
N ILE A 23 -16.88 9.15 -12.73
CA ILE A 23 -17.41 10.52 -12.78
C ILE A 23 -18.12 10.87 -11.49
N ILE A 24 -19.01 10.00 -11.00
CA ILE A 24 -19.71 10.22 -9.73
C ILE A 24 -18.72 10.36 -8.57
N GLY A 25 -17.76 9.44 -8.47
CA GLY A 25 -16.75 9.49 -7.40
C GLY A 25 -15.94 10.79 -7.41
N ILE A 26 -15.50 11.25 -8.58
CA ILE A 26 -14.75 12.50 -8.72
C ILE A 26 -15.62 13.72 -8.39
N VAL A 27 -16.87 13.76 -8.83
CA VAL A 27 -17.81 14.85 -8.50
C VAL A 27 -18.05 14.91 -6.98
N LEU A 28 -18.27 13.77 -6.33
CA LEU A 28 -18.44 13.71 -4.88
C LEU A 28 -17.19 14.21 -4.14
N LEU A 29 -16.00 13.81 -4.58
CA LEU A 29 -14.76 14.31 -3.99
C LEU A 29 -14.54 15.80 -4.26
N TYR A 30 -14.98 16.32 -5.41
CA TYR A 30 -14.87 17.74 -5.75
C TYR A 30 -15.73 18.61 -4.84
N ILE A 31 -16.94 18.15 -4.51
CA ILE A 31 -17.83 18.81 -3.56
C ILE A 31 -17.19 18.90 -2.16
N ILE A 32 -16.40 17.89 -1.77
CA ILE A 32 -15.67 17.90 -0.50
C ILE A 32 -14.46 18.83 -0.57
N ASN A 33 -13.56 18.59 -1.52
CA ASN A 33 -12.34 19.37 -1.70
C ASN A 33 -11.79 19.19 -3.13
N PRO A 34 -11.66 20.27 -3.93
CA PRO A 34 -11.10 20.21 -5.29
C PRO A 34 -9.68 19.60 -5.36
N LYS A 35 -8.82 19.82 -4.37
CA LYS A 35 -7.48 19.22 -4.29
C LYS A 35 -7.57 17.69 -4.17
N VAL A 36 -8.52 17.19 -3.38
CA VAL A 36 -8.77 15.74 -3.20
C VAL A 36 -9.28 15.13 -4.49
N ALA A 37 -10.22 15.79 -5.17
CA ALA A 37 -10.71 15.33 -6.47
C ALA A 37 -9.61 15.21 -7.52
N LEU A 38 -8.73 16.21 -7.60
CA LEU A 38 -7.59 16.19 -8.53
C LEU A 38 -6.63 15.03 -8.24
N LEU A 39 -6.23 14.86 -6.98
CA LEU A 39 -5.33 13.76 -6.57
C LEU A 39 -5.99 12.38 -6.78
N ALA A 40 -7.30 12.27 -6.56
CA ALA A 40 -8.04 11.04 -6.84
C ALA A 40 -8.11 10.74 -8.35
N ALA A 41 -8.30 11.75 -9.20
CA ALA A 41 -8.26 11.59 -10.66
C ALA A 41 -6.87 11.11 -11.12
N ILE A 42 -5.80 11.70 -10.58
CA ILE A 42 -4.41 11.25 -10.81
C ILE A 42 -4.24 9.80 -10.35
N SER A 43 -4.77 9.43 -9.18
CA SER A 43 -4.73 8.05 -8.67
C SER A 43 -5.37 7.04 -9.64
N ILE A 44 -6.56 7.35 -10.13
CA ILE A 44 -7.29 6.51 -11.09
C ILE A 44 -6.50 6.37 -12.39
N PHE A 45 -5.97 7.48 -12.93
CA PHE A 45 -5.15 7.46 -14.13
C PHE A 45 -3.89 6.60 -13.94
N LEU A 46 -3.15 6.80 -12.86
CA LEU A 46 -1.96 6.00 -12.54
C LEU A 46 -2.29 4.51 -12.41
N TYR A 47 -3.42 4.16 -11.80
CA TYR A 47 -3.81 2.77 -11.64
C TYR A 47 -4.19 2.11 -12.97
N VAL A 48 -5.06 2.75 -13.74
CA VAL A 48 -5.64 2.17 -14.96
C VAL A 48 -4.68 2.27 -16.14
N ALA A 49 -4.13 3.46 -16.40
CA ALA A 49 -3.36 3.73 -17.62
C ALA A 49 -1.87 3.39 -17.47
N VAL A 50 -1.32 3.44 -16.25
CA VAL A 50 0.12 3.22 -16.05
C VAL A 50 0.39 1.86 -15.39
N TYR A 51 -0.08 1.64 -14.17
CA TYR A 51 0.20 0.43 -13.40
C TYR A 51 -0.31 -0.85 -14.10
N THR A 52 -1.55 -0.85 -14.58
CA THR A 52 -2.18 -2.04 -15.17
C THR A 52 -1.40 -2.62 -16.35
N PRO A 53 -1.03 -1.85 -17.40
CA PRO A 53 -0.19 -2.37 -18.48
C PRO A 53 1.25 -2.67 -18.00
N LEU A 54 1.80 -1.87 -17.08
CA LEU A 54 3.19 -1.99 -16.65
C LEU A 54 3.49 -3.33 -15.96
N LYS A 55 2.50 -3.98 -15.34
CA LYS A 55 2.62 -5.32 -14.72
C LYS A 55 3.14 -6.39 -15.67
N LEU A 56 2.85 -6.28 -16.96
CA LEU A 56 3.31 -7.22 -17.99
C LEU A 56 4.72 -6.88 -18.49
N ILE A 57 5.16 -5.64 -18.26
CA ILE A 57 6.37 -5.09 -18.88
C ILE A 57 7.55 -5.13 -17.92
N THR A 58 7.39 -4.68 -16.67
CA THR A 58 8.49 -4.49 -15.72
C THR A 58 8.10 -4.70 -14.25
N PRO A 59 9.01 -5.23 -13.40
CA PRO A 59 8.89 -5.24 -11.94
C PRO A 59 8.55 -3.90 -11.29
N LEU A 60 8.89 -2.79 -11.95
CA LEU A 60 8.59 -1.43 -11.47
C LEU A 60 7.07 -1.17 -11.35
N SER A 61 6.23 -2.03 -11.93
CA SER A 61 4.78 -1.93 -11.75
C SER A 61 4.36 -1.89 -10.29
N VAL A 62 5.00 -2.65 -9.40
CA VAL A 62 4.60 -2.64 -7.99
C VAL A 62 4.87 -1.28 -7.35
N PHE A 63 5.96 -0.62 -7.71
CA PHE A 63 6.29 0.73 -7.23
C PHE A 63 5.29 1.77 -7.75
N VAL A 64 5.01 1.75 -9.06
CA VAL A 64 4.02 2.66 -9.66
C VAL A 64 2.63 2.42 -9.07
N GLY A 65 2.25 1.16 -8.87
CA GLY A 65 0.98 0.77 -8.26
C GLY A 65 0.87 1.11 -6.77
N ALA A 66 1.99 1.26 -6.07
CA ALA A 66 1.99 1.64 -4.66
C ALA A 66 1.57 3.11 -4.44
N ILE A 67 1.79 3.98 -5.44
CA ILE A 67 1.37 5.39 -5.41
C ILE A 67 -0.17 5.51 -5.28
N PRO A 68 -0.99 4.99 -6.22
CA PRO A 68 -2.44 5.07 -6.07
C PRO A 68 -2.95 4.26 -4.87
N GLY A 69 -2.23 3.22 -4.43
CA GLY A 69 -2.56 2.48 -3.21
C GLY A 69 -2.35 3.28 -1.92
N ALA A 70 -1.44 4.25 -1.93
CA ALA A 70 -1.11 5.10 -0.77
C ALA A 70 -1.92 6.41 -0.72
N LEU A 71 -2.38 6.91 -1.87
CA LEU A 71 -3.14 8.15 -1.95
C LEU A 71 -4.39 8.20 -1.05
N PRO A 72 -5.20 7.14 -0.85
CA PRO A 72 -6.39 7.23 -0.01
C PRO A 72 -6.17 7.77 1.41
N PHE A 73 -5.03 7.45 2.04
CA PHE A 73 -4.71 7.91 3.41
C PHE A 73 -4.38 9.40 3.43
N MET A 74 -3.59 9.85 2.46
CA MET A 74 -3.32 11.27 2.22
C MET A 74 -4.60 12.04 1.95
N LEU A 75 -5.46 11.50 1.08
CA LEU A 75 -6.72 12.12 0.68
C LEU A 75 -7.67 12.29 1.87
N GLY A 76 -7.71 11.31 2.79
CA GLY A 76 -8.48 11.42 4.02
C GLY A 76 -8.07 12.61 4.88
N TRP A 77 -6.76 12.87 5.00
CA TRP A 77 -6.26 14.04 5.72
C TRP A 77 -6.59 15.35 5.01
N VAL A 78 -6.30 15.45 3.71
CA VAL A 78 -6.54 16.65 2.89
C VAL A 78 -8.04 16.98 2.82
N ALA A 79 -8.92 15.96 2.83
CA ALA A 79 -10.36 16.16 2.87
C ALA A 79 -10.82 16.83 4.18
N ALA A 80 -10.19 16.52 5.30
CA ALA A 80 -10.53 17.08 6.60
C ALA A 80 -9.88 18.46 6.85
N THR A 81 -8.64 18.66 6.39
CA THR A 81 -7.85 19.86 6.73
C THR A 81 -7.78 20.89 5.61
N GLY A 82 -8.07 20.52 4.37
CA GLY A 82 -7.91 21.41 3.22
C GLY A 82 -6.48 21.47 2.67
N GLU A 83 -5.48 20.91 3.37
CA GLU A 83 -4.07 21.14 3.08
C GLU A 83 -3.27 19.88 2.77
N ILE A 84 -2.37 20.01 1.78
CA ILE A 84 -1.36 19.00 1.45
C ILE A 84 -0.12 19.31 2.31
N GLY A 85 -0.28 19.09 3.62
CA GLY A 85 0.77 19.31 4.62
C GLY A 85 1.69 18.10 4.81
N VAL A 86 2.61 18.24 5.77
CA VAL A 86 3.56 17.18 6.15
C VAL A 86 2.83 15.93 6.66
N GLU A 87 1.67 16.09 7.28
CA GLU A 87 0.82 15.02 7.81
C GLU A 87 0.28 14.13 6.69
N ALA A 88 -0.25 14.76 5.65
CA ALA A 88 -0.80 14.06 4.49
C ALA A 88 0.30 13.26 3.76
N ILE A 89 1.48 13.88 3.60
CA ILE A 89 2.66 13.23 3.01
C ILE A 89 3.14 12.08 3.89
N MET A 90 3.15 12.24 5.20
CA MET A 90 3.58 11.19 6.12
C MET A 90 2.64 9.97 6.06
N LEU A 91 1.32 10.20 6.06
CA LEU A 91 0.32 9.15 5.89
C LEU A 91 0.47 8.42 4.54
N PHE A 92 0.75 9.17 3.47
CA PHE A 92 1.11 8.58 2.18
C PHE A 92 2.34 7.68 2.30
N LEU A 93 3.43 8.15 2.90
CA LEU A 93 4.69 7.38 2.99
C LEU A 93 4.52 6.11 3.83
N MET A 94 3.81 6.18 4.96
CA MET A 94 3.53 4.99 5.77
C MET A 94 2.81 3.91 4.94
N GLN A 95 1.77 4.30 4.21
CA GLN A 95 1.01 3.37 3.38
C GLN A 95 1.82 2.91 2.16
N PHE A 96 2.63 3.78 1.57
CA PHE A 96 3.46 3.49 0.41
C PHE A 96 4.50 2.42 0.72
N PHE A 97 5.29 2.60 1.79
CA PHE A 97 6.35 1.66 2.15
C PHE A 97 5.82 0.32 2.65
N TRP A 98 4.71 0.34 3.41
CA TRP A 98 4.09 -0.89 3.91
C TRP A 98 3.65 -1.87 2.80
N GLN A 99 3.21 -1.36 1.65
CA GLN A 99 2.69 -2.18 0.55
C GLN A 99 3.72 -3.15 -0.02
N PHE A 100 5.01 -2.81 -0.02
CA PHE A 100 6.06 -3.62 -0.65
C PHE A 100 6.26 -4.99 0.00
N PRO A 101 6.54 -5.11 1.31
CA PRO A 101 6.66 -6.43 1.93
C PRO A 101 5.37 -7.25 1.83
N HIS A 102 4.22 -6.58 1.84
CA HIS A 102 2.92 -7.23 1.63
C HIS A 102 2.78 -7.81 0.22
N PHE A 103 2.85 -6.97 -0.82
CA PHE A 103 2.64 -7.41 -2.20
C PHE A 103 3.73 -8.34 -2.72
N TRP A 104 4.99 -8.14 -2.33
CA TRP A 104 6.05 -9.05 -2.75
C TRP A 104 6.03 -10.39 -2.04
N SER A 105 5.50 -10.48 -0.81
CA SER A 105 5.26 -11.79 -0.18
C SER A 105 4.14 -12.58 -0.89
N ILE A 106 3.09 -11.88 -1.36
CA ILE A 106 2.07 -12.46 -2.25
C ILE A 106 2.69 -12.88 -3.58
N GLY A 107 3.47 -12.00 -4.20
CA GLY A 107 4.22 -12.27 -5.43
C GLY A 107 5.15 -13.46 -5.32
N TRP A 108 5.78 -13.64 -4.17
CA TRP A 108 6.63 -14.80 -3.89
C TRP A 108 5.82 -16.10 -3.90
N MET A 109 4.67 -16.12 -3.22
CA MET A 109 3.80 -17.30 -3.15
C MET A 109 3.17 -17.63 -4.50
N GLN A 110 2.74 -16.62 -5.25
CA GLN A 110 2.00 -16.78 -6.52
C GLN A 110 2.91 -16.69 -7.75
N ASN A 111 4.23 -16.72 -7.59
CA ASN A 111 5.18 -16.45 -8.68
C ASN A 111 4.94 -17.33 -9.91
N LYS A 112 4.68 -18.63 -9.72
CA LYS A 112 4.44 -19.56 -10.84
C LYS A 112 3.20 -19.19 -11.65
N ASP A 113 2.12 -18.75 -10.99
CA ASP A 113 0.89 -18.37 -11.65
C ASP A 113 1.02 -17.00 -12.32
N TYR A 114 1.80 -16.09 -11.71
CA TYR A 114 2.15 -14.80 -12.31
C TYR A 114 3.02 -14.96 -13.55
N GLU A 115 4.04 -15.81 -13.51
CA GLU A 115 4.88 -16.12 -14.67
C GLU A 115 4.05 -16.72 -15.82
N LYS A 116 3.13 -17.65 -15.54
CA LYS A 116 2.21 -18.20 -16.54
C LYS A 116 1.30 -17.14 -17.17
N ALA A 117 0.93 -16.12 -16.41
CA ALA A 117 0.13 -14.98 -16.89
C ALA A 117 0.98 -13.86 -17.52
N GLY A 118 2.31 -14.01 -17.59
CA GLY A 118 3.24 -13.01 -18.11
C GLY A 118 3.48 -11.81 -17.18
N PHE A 119 3.05 -11.88 -15.90
CA PHE A 119 3.22 -10.81 -14.93
C PHE A 119 4.61 -10.83 -14.27
N LYS A 120 5.20 -9.64 -14.13
CA LYS A 120 6.49 -9.41 -13.46
C LYS A 120 6.26 -8.72 -12.12
N MET A 121 5.89 -9.50 -11.09
CA MET A 121 5.44 -8.95 -9.80
C MET A 121 6.52 -8.90 -8.71
N LEU A 122 7.56 -9.73 -8.82
CA LEU A 122 8.68 -9.68 -7.89
C LEU A 122 9.63 -8.53 -8.25
N PRO A 123 10.28 -7.87 -7.28
CA PRO A 123 11.11 -6.70 -7.53
C PRO A 123 12.29 -6.98 -8.45
N THR A 124 12.81 -8.21 -8.45
CA THR A 124 13.88 -8.66 -9.37
C THR A 124 13.34 -9.51 -10.52
N GLY A 125 12.02 -9.69 -10.59
CA GLY A 125 11.34 -10.57 -11.55
C GLY A 125 11.42 -12.07 -11.24
N LYS A 126 12.11 -12.48 -10.16
CA LYS A 126 12.29 -13.90 -9.81
C LYS A 126 12.46 -14.11 -8.31
N LYS A 127 12.29 -15.37 -7.86
CA LYS A 127 12.44 -15.77 -6.45
C LYS A 127 13.91 -15.96 -6.08
N ASP A 128 14.61 -14.86 -5.85
CA ASP A 128 16.02 -14.86 -5.48
C ASP A 128 16.31 -14.13 -4.16
N ARG A 129 17.59 -14.17 -3.75
CA ARG A 129 18.04 -13.49 -2.53
C ARG A 129 17.89 -11.98 -2.62
N SER A 130 18.04 -11.39 -3.81
CA SER A 130 17.89 -9.95 -3.99
C SER A 130 16.43 -9.50 -3.79
N THR A 131 15.45 -10.31 -4.21
CA THR A 131 14.04 -10.09 -3.87
C THR A 131 13.81 -10.12 -2.36
N THR A 132 14.34 -11.11 -1.63
CA THR A 132 14.13 -11.16 -0.18
C THR A 132 14.91 -10.08 0.57
N SER A 133 16.07 -9.63 0.06
CA SER A 133 16.77 -8.44 0.55
C SER A 133 15.93 -7.19 0.42
N GLN A 134 15.30 -6.98 -0.75
CA GLN A 134 14.42 -5.82 -0.96
C GLN A 134 13.19 -5.90 -0.06
N ILE A 135 12.56 -7.06 0.08
CA ILE A 135 11.45 -7.24 1.03
C ILE A 135 11.86 -6.82 2.45
N LEU A 136 13.02 -7.28 2.94
CA LEU A 136 13.52 -6.89 4.26
C LEU A 136 13.82 -5.39 4.35
N PHE A 137 14.48 -4.81 3.35
CA PHE A 137 14.78 -3.39 3.29
C PHE A 137 13.49 -2.54 3.38
N TYR A 138 12.48 -2.85 2.57
CA TYR A 138 11.23 -2.12 2.59
C TYR A 138 10.38 -2.41 3.84
N SER A 139 10.51 -3.58 4.48
CA SER A 139 9.95 -3.81 5.83
C SER A 139 10.56 -2.88 6.87
N ILE A 140 11.87 -2.64 6.83
CA ILE A 140 12.54 -1.70 7.74
C ILE A 140 12.02 -0.28 7.48
N TRP A 141 11.95 0.14 6.22
CA TRP A 141 11.41 1.46 5.87
C TRP A 141 9.96 1.65 6.27
N ALA A 142 9.11 0.61 6.16
CA ALA A 142 7.74 0.67 6.64
C ALA A 142 7.67 0.99 8.14
N VAL A 143 8.52 0.35 8.96
CA VAL A 143 8.60 0.61 10.40
C VAL A 143 9.19 2.00 10.69
N LEU A 144 10.26 2.39 9.98
CA LEU A 144 10.86 3.73 10.13
C LEU A 144 9.85 4.83 9.86
N MET A 145 9.08 4.73 8.78
CA MET A 145 8.03 5.70 8.47
C MET A 145 6.97 5.76 9.57
N SER A 146 6.56 4.62 10.14
CA SER A 146 5.54 4.60 11.20
C SER A 146 5.98 5.21 12.52
N ILE A 147 7.29 5.37 12.79
CA ILE A 147 7.78 6.01 14.02
C ILE A 147 8.11 7.50 13.86
N VAL A 148 8.18 8.03 12.63
CA VAL A 148 8.48 9.45 12.38
C VAL A 148 7.57 10.40 13.19
N PRO A 149 6.27 10.14 13.37
CA PRO A 149 5.42 11.05 14.15
C PRO A 149 5.78 11.20 15.62
N ALA A 150 6.60 10.30 16.18
CA ALA A 150 7.07 10.44 17.57
C ALA A 150 8.14 11.54 17.73
N PHE A 151 8.74 12.01 16.64
CA PHE A 151 9.79 13.03 16.66
C PHE A 151 9.26 14.46 16.52
N ASN A 152 7.92 14.63 16.52
CA ASN A 152 7.27 15.94 16.42
C ASN A 152 7.63 16.73 15.14
N LEU A 153 7.96 16.00 14.06
CA LEU A 153 8.32 16.56 12.74
C LEU A 153 7.14 16.60 11.76
N THR A 154 6.01 16.02 12.15
CA THR A 154 4.85 15.76 11.27
C THR A 154 3.63 16.54 11.73
N GLY A 155 3.81 17.77 12.22
CA GLY A 155 2.71 18.67 12.60
C GLY A 155 1.70 18.02 13.56
N ASP A 156 0.42 18.03 13.18
CA ASP A 156 -0.66 17.50 14.02
C ASP A 156 -0.73 15.97 14.04
N LEU A 157 -0.06 15.29 13.10
CA LEU A 157 0.14 13.86 13.16
C LEU A 157 1.25 13.57 14.17
N PHE A 158 0.88 13.18 15.38
CA PHE A 158 1.81 12.93 16.47
C PHE A 158 1.63 11.51 17.04
N LEU A 159 2.71 10.93 17.55
CA LEU A 159 2.70 9.65 18.25
C LEU A 159 3.35 9.81 19.64
N SER A 160 2.60 9.50 20.70
CA SER A 160 3.11 9.55 22.07
C SER A 160 4.20 8.51 22.31
N ILE A 161 4.89 8.62 23.45
CA ILE A 161 5.89 7.63 23.85
C ILE A 161 5.30 6.22 24.00
N TYR A 162 4.06 6.11 24.48
CA TYR A 162 3.36 4.82 24.63
C TYR A 162 2.97 4.27 23.26
N GLY A 163 2.46 5.12 22.38
CA GLY A 163 2.19 4.78 20.99
C GLY A 163 3.45 4.32 20.25
N LEU A 164 4.57 5.02 20.43
CA LEU A 164 5.87 4.67 19.85
C LEU A 164 6.32 3.27 20.27
N ILE A 165 6.27 2.96 21.56
CA ILE A 165 6.64 1.64 22.08
C ILE A 165 5.79 0.55 21.41
N LEU A 166 4.47 0.76 21.32
CA LEU A 166 3.55 -0.21 20.75
C LEU A 166 3.76 -0.37 19.23
N VAL A 167 3.93 0.72 18.48
CA VAL A 167 4.24 0.69 17.04
C VAL A 167 5.57 -0.02 16.79
N LEU A 168 6.60 0.23 17.60
CA LEU A 168 7.88 -0.47 17.51
C LEU A 168 7.74 -1.96 17.77
N MET A 169 6.99 -2.38 18.80
CA MET A 169 6.74 -3.79 19.07
C MET A 169 6.06 -4.49 17.89
N ILE A 170 5.04 -3.86 17.30
CA ILE A 170 4.33 -4.37 16.12
C ILE A 170 5.29 -4.42 14.91
N GLY A 171 6.11 -3.38 14.71
CA GLY A 171 7.10 -3.28 13.64
C GLY A 171 8.22 -4.30 13.73
N LEU A 172 8.71 -4.59 14.94
CA LEU A 172 9.68 -5.67 15.16
C LEU A 172 9.10 -7.03 14.77
N GLY A 173 7.79 -7.25 14.97
CA GLY A 173 7.09 -8.42 14.46
C GLY A 173 7.15 -8.52 12.93
N LEU A 174 6.88 -7.43 12.21
CA LEU A 174 6.99 -7.37 10.75
C LEU A 174 8.43 -7.70 10.29
N ILE A 175 9.43 -7.02 10.87
CA ILE A 175 10.84 -7.21 10.52
C ILE A 175 11.29 -8.64 10.83
N TYR A 176 10.86 -9.23 11.94
CA TYR A 176 11.18 -10.61 12.30
C TYR A 176 10.76 -11.61 11.21
N TYR A 177 9.54 -11.49 10.69
CA TYR A 177 9.07 -12.36 9.61
C TYR A 177 9.77 -12.07 8.27
N ALA A 178 10.15 -10.80 8.03
CA ALA A 178 10.94 -10.44 6.85
C ALA A 178 12.35 -11.06 6.91
N VAL A 179 13.01 -11.02 8.08
CA VAL A 179 14.30 -11.70 8.33
C VAL A 179 14.17 -13.21 8.16
N LYS A 180 13.09 -13.83 8.65
CA LYS A 180 12.84 -15.26 8.42
C LYS A 180 12.74 -15.62 6.94
N LEU A 181 12.04 -14.81 6.14
CA LEU A 181 11.95 -15.00 4.69
C LEU A 181 13.31 -14.77 4.01
N PHE A 182 14.06 -13.77 4.47
CA PHE A 182 15.41 -13.50 4.00
C PHE A 182 16.33 -14.69 4.25
N ILE A 183 16.42 -15.19 5.48
CA ILE A 183 17.27 -16.34 5.84
C ILE A 183 16.81 -17.61 5.12
N LYS A 184 15.50 -17.92 5.19
CA LYS A 184 14.91 -19.13 4.63
C LYS A 184 13.78 -18.77 3.68
N SER A 185 14.09 -18.73 2.39
CA SER A 185 13.20 -18.24 1.33
C SER A 185 12.16 -19.27 0.89
N THR A 186 11.20 -19.58 1.78
CA THR A 186 10.12 -20.54 1.54
C THR A 186 8.75 -19.86 1.44
N ASP A 187 7.81 -20.52 0.76
CA ASP A 187 6.43 -20.01 0.62
C ASP A 187 5.70 -19.93 1.96
N LEU A 188 6.05 -20.80 2.91
CA LEU A 188 5.54 -20.74 4.27
C LEU A 188 5.98 -19.44 4.98
N ASN A 189 7.25 -19.04 4.83
CA ASN A 189 7.74 -17.80 5.42
C ASN A 189 7.17 -16.57 4.71
N ALA A 190 6.97 -16.63 3.39
CA ALA A 190 6.29 -15.58 2.64
C ALA A 190 4.84 -15.40 3.12
N LYS A 191 4.10 -16.51 3.31
CA LYS A 191 2.74 -16.47 3.88
C LYS A 191 2.70 -15.87 5.28
N LYS A 192 3.67 -16.22 6.14
CA LYS A 192 3.78 -15.64 7.49
C LYS A 192 4.06 -14.14 7.44
N LEU A 193 4.96 -13.69 6.55
CA LEU A 193 5.20 -12.27 6.34
C LEU A 193 3.97 -11.54 5.79
N MET A 194 3.25 -12.13 4.84
CA MET A 194 2.00 -11.58 4.31
C MET A 194 1.00 -11.34 5.46
N LEU A 195 0.77 -12.34 6.31
CA LEU A 195 -0.12 -12.20 7.46
C LEU A 195 0.39 -11.16 8.46
N ALA A 196 1.69 -11.18 8.77
CA ALA A 196 2.31 -10.21 9.66
C ALA A 196 2.17 -8.77 9.13
N SER A 197 2.29 -8.57 7.81
CA SER A 197 2.12 -7.25 7.19
C SER A 197 0.68 -6.74 7.29
N ILE A 198 -0.33 -7.59 7.09
CA ILE A 198 -1.73 -7.17 7.29
C ILE A 198 -1.97 -6.82 8.75
N SER A 199 -1.53 -7.68 9.69
CA SER A 199 -1.66 -7.41 11.12
C SER A 199 -0.92 -6.13 11.53
N TYR A 200 0.27 -5.91 11.00
CA TYR A 200 1.06 -4.69 11.23
C TYR A 200 0.27 -3.46 10.84
N LEU A 201 -0.30 -3.41 9.64
CA LEU A 201 -1.02 -2.22 9.17
C LEU A 201 -2.25 -1.93 10.03
N THR A 202 -3.07 -2.96 10.26
CA THR A 202 -4.30 -2.83 11.04
C THR A 202 -4.01 -2.37 12.46
N LEU A 203 -3.06 -3.03 13.15
CA LEU A 203 -2.72 -2.67 14.52
C LEU A 203 -2.08 -1.28 14.58
N MET A 204 -1.16 -0.95 13.68
CA MET A 204 -0.51 0.37 13.66
C MET A 204 -1.52 1.51 13.49
N GLN A 205 -2.52 1.35 12.62
CA GLN A 205 -3.60 2.34 12.45
C GLN A 205 -4.48 2.46 13.70
N ILE A 206 -4.79 1.34 14.36
CA ILE A 206 -5.53 1.36 15.64
C ILE A 206 -4.73 2.12 16.70
N VAL A 207 -3.41 1.91 16.76
CA VAL A 207 -2.54 2.63 17.70
C VAL A 207 -2.54 4.13 17.42
N LEU A 208 -2.33 4.55 16.17
CA LEU A 208 -2.39 5.97 15.79
C LEU A 208 -3.73 6.62 16.19
N LEU A 209 -4.83 5.90 16.01
CA LEU A 209 -6.16 6.39 16.36
C LEU A 209 -6.35 6.48 17.88
N LEU A 210 -6.04 5.42 18.62
CA LEU A 210 -6.19 5.38 20.08
C LEU A 210 -5.25 6.37 20.78
N ASP A 211 -4.02 6.50 20.30
CA ASP A 211 -3.04 7.43 20.84
C ASP A 211 -3.53 8.88 20.77
N LYS A 212 -4.22 9.24 19.67
CA LYS A 212 -4.87 10.55 19.52
C LYS A 212 -5.99 10.79 20.54
N PHE A 213 -6.71 9.76 20.98
CA PHE A 213 -7.80 9.89 21.95
C PHE A 213 -7.32 9.85 23.40
N LEU A 214 -6.17 9.24 23.68
CA LEU A 214 -5.62 9.08 25.02
C LEU A 214 -4.69 10.23 25.44
N ARG A 215 -4.42 11.17 24.54
CA ARG A 215 -3.67 12.40 24.77
C ARG A 215 -4.62 13.60 24.81
#